data_AF-A0A970YZG2-F1
#
_entry.id   AF-A0A970YZG2-F1
#
_cell.length_a   1.000
_cell.length_b   1.000
_cell.length_c   1.000
_cell.angle_alpha   90.00
_cell.angle_beta   90.00
_cell.angle_gamma   90.00
#
_symmetry.space_group_name_H-M   'P 1'
#
loop_
_entity.id
_entity.type
_entity.pdbx_description
1 polymer ?
#
loop_
_entity_poly.entity_id
_entity_poly.type
_entity_poly.pdbx_seq_one_letter_code
_entity_poly.pdbx_strand_id
1 'polypeptide(L)' 'MKAYKLYQVDAFTETRFGGNPCAVVMEADSLTSEEMQKIKGNKN' A
#
# COMPACT_ATOMS: atom_id res chain seq x y z
N MET A 1 3.06 18.59 -6.07
CA MET A 1 3.15 17.14 -5.78
C MET A 1 2.08 16.83 -4.74
N LYS A 2 1.22 15.83 -4.98
CA LYS A 2 0.14 15.47 -4.06
C LYS A 2 0.67 14.44 -3.05
N ALA A 3 0.36 14.62 -1.77
CA ALA A 3 0.79 13.72 -0.71
C ALA A 3 -0.35 12.79 -0.30
N TYR A 4 -0.03 11.52 -0.04
CA TYR A 4 -0.98 10.52 0.44
C TYR A 4 -0.43 9.88 1.71
N LYS A 5 -1.33 9.45 2.60
CA LYS A 5 -0.95 8.65 3.77
C LYS A 5 -0.77 7.20 3.34
N LEU A 6 0.41 6.65 3.63
CA LEU A 6 0.76 5.26 3.37
C LEU A 6 0.92 4.53 4.70
N TYR A 7 0.25 3.37 4.82
CA TYR A 7 0.45 2.45 5.93
C TYR A 7 1.01 1.13 5.42
N GLN A 8 2.00 0.59 6.11
CA GLN A 8 2.39 -0.80 5.96
C GLN A 8 1.72 -1.61 7.08
N VAL A 9 1.00 -2.66 6.68
CA VAL A 9 0.27 -3.54 7.60
C VAL A 9 0.69 -4.97 7.34
N ASP A 10 0.95 -5.72 8.40
CA ASP A 10 1.13 -7.16 8.34
C ASP A 10 -0.23 -7.84 8.55
N ALA A 11 -0.88 -8.25 7.47
CA ALA A 11 -2.20 -8.86 7.51
C ALA A 11 -2.12 -10.31 8.00
N PHE A 12 -3.20 -10.78 8.65
CA PHE A 12 -3.33 -12.15 9.19
C PHE A 12 -2.33 -12.50 10.30
N THR A 13 -1.85 -11.50 11.05
CA THR A 13 -0.95 -11.67 12.19
C THR A 13 -1.20 -10.56 13.22
N GLU A 14 -0.83 -10.82 14.48
CA GLU A 14 -0.70 -9.80 15.53
C GLU A 14 0.78 -9.53 15.88
N THR A 15 1.69 -10.35 15.35
CA THR A 15 3.14 -10.24 15.51
C THR A 15 3.73 -9.41 14.37
N ARG A 16 4.60 -8.44 14.71
CA ARG A 16 5.35 -7.64 13.73
C ARG A 16 6.19 -8.52 12.81
N PHE A 17 6.22 -8.19 11.52
CA PHE A 17 6.92 -8.92 10.47
C PHE A 17 6.41 -10.36 10.25
N GLY A 18 5.21 -10.67 10.73
CA GLY A 18 4.52 -11.93 10.45
C GLY A 18 3.52 -11.78 9.30
N GLY A 19 2.80 -12.87 8.98
CA GLY A 19 1.66 -12.82 8.06
C GLY A 19 2.03 -12.34 6.66
N ASN A 20 1.16 -11.51 6.08
CA ASN A 20 1.32 -10.98 4.72
C ASN A 20 1.50 -9.45 4.73
N PRO A 21 2.69 -8.93 4.39
CA PRO A 21 2.92 -7.49 4.33
C PRO A 21 2.13 -6.86 3.18
N CYS A 22 1.41 -5.79 3.48
CA CYS A 22 0.59 -5.05 2.52
C CYS A 22 0.76 -3.54 2.71
N ALA A 23 0.78 -2.81 1.60
CA ALA A 23 0.78 -1.36 1.58
C ALA A 23 -0.65 -0.85 1.33
N VAL A 24 -1.11 0.08 2.17
CA VAL A 24 -2.44 0.70 2.10
C VAL A 24 -2.27 2.21 1.87
N VAL A 25 -2.81 2.71 0.75
CA VAL A 25 -2.85 4.13 0.42
C VAL A 25 -4.24 4.67 0.77
N MET A 26 -4.31 5.63 1.68
CA MET A 26 -5.59 6.25 2.07
C MET A 26 -6.00 7.37 1.09
N GLU A 27 -7.30 7.65 1.01
CA GLU A 27 -7.87 8.77 0.23
C GLU A 27 -7.45 8.72 -1.26
N ALA A 28 -7.45 7.50 -1.82
CA ALA A 28 -6.93 7.19 -3.15
C ALA A 28 -7.90 7.49 -4.31
N ASP A 29 -9.07 8.09 -4.05
CA ASP A 29 -10.14 8.30 -5.05
C ASP A 29 -9.69 9.11 -6.27
N SER A 30 -8.69 9.97 -6.10
CA SER A 30 -8.14 10.77 -7.20
C SER A 30 -7.04 10.08 -8.01
N LEU A 31 -6.68 8.84 -7.68
CA LEU A 31 -5.68 8.08 -8.42
C LEU A 31 -6.36 7.29 -9.53
N THR A 32 -5.82 7.41 -10.74
CA THR A 32 -6.17 6.52 -11.84
C THR A 32 -5.58 5.13 -11.62
N SER A 33 -6.14 4.10 -12.26
CA SER A 33 -5.59 2.74 -12.21
C SER A 33 -4.13 2.66 -12.68
N GLU A 34 -3.75 3.49 -13.66
CA GLU A 34 -2.37 3.58 -14.13
C GLU A 34 -1.44 4.17 -13.07
N GLU A 35 -1.86 5.21 -12.36
CA GLU A 35 -1.10 5.78 -11.24
C GLU A 35 -1.00 4.80 -10.08
N MET A 36 -2.10 4.10 -9.74
CA MET A 36 -2.09 3.02 -8.74
C MET A 36 -1.10 1.92 -9.11
N GLN A 37 -1.01 1.54 -10.38
CA GLN A 37 -0.04 0.54 -10.84
C GLN A 37 1.41 1.02 -10.80
N LYS A 38 1.67 2.31 -10.97
CA LYS A 38 3.00 2.89 -10.76
C LYS A 38 3.39 2.92 -9.28
N ILE A 39 2.42 3.00 -8.37
CA ILE A 39 2.64 2.95 -6.92
C ILE A 39 2.93 1.51 -6.46
N LYS A 40 2.39 0.51 -7.15
CA LYS A 40 2.67 -0.91 -6.87
C LYS A 40 4.19 -1.14 -6.93
N GLY A 41 4.78 -1.47 -5.79
CA GLY A 41 6.18 -1.88 -5.71
C GLY A 41 6.44 -3.11 -6.58
N ASN A 42 7.65 -3.20 -7.15
CA ASN A 42 8.04 -4.35 -7.94
C ASN A 42 8.01 -5.59 -7.05
N LYS A 43 7.11 -6.54 -7.34
CA LYS A 43 7.16 -7.88 -6.74
C LYS A 43 8.06 -8.71 -7.65
N ASN A 44 9.31 -8.88 -7.23
CA ASN A 44 10.15 -9.97 -7.73
C ASN A 44 9.60 -11.30 -7.22
#